data_AF-A0AAE4I8Y6-F1
#
_entry.id   AF-A0AAE4I8Y6-F1
#
_cell.length_a   1.000
_cell.length_b   1.000
_cell.length_c   1.000
_cell.angle_alpha   90.00
_cell.angle_beta   90.00
_cell.angle_gamma   90.00
#
_symmetry.space_group_name_H-M   'P 1'
#
loop_
_entity.id
_entity.type
_entity.pdbx_description
1 polymer ?
#
loop_
_entity_poly.entity_id
_entity_poly.type
_entity_poly.pdbx_seq_one_letter_code
_entity_poly.pdbx_strand_id
1 'polypeptide(L)'
;MLLGNKIKSLRDEQGILQRQVAAYLEIDTPMFSKIERGDRRAKRSQVIQMATYFKVDEKEMLTLWLADKILDALEDEDELNLNAIKIAEMEINNERNEQH
;
A
#
# COMPACT_ATOMS: atom_id res chain seq x y z
N MET A 1 5.74 4.73 5.67
CA MET A 1 4.69 4.04 4.87
C MET A 1 4.64 4.57 3.46
N LEU A 2 4.80 3.69 2.49
CA LEU A 2 4.83 3.98 1.06
C LEU A 2 3.43 4.34 0.53
N LEU A 3 2.41 3.54 0.86
CA LEU A 3 1.04 3.75 0.39
C LEU A 3 0.44 5.02 1.00
N GLY A 4 0.59 5.22 2.31
CA GLY A 4 0.06 6.40 3.01
C GLY A 4 0.59 7.72 2.41
N ASN A 5 1.88 7.76 2.11
CA ASN A 5 2.52 8.90 1.44
C ASN A 5 1.95 9.13 0.03
N LYS A 6 1.75 8.07 -0.76
CA LYS A 6 1.15 8.17 -2.10
C LYS A 6 -0.28 8.72 -2.05
N ILE A 7 -1.11 8.22 -1.13
CA ILE A 7 -2.50 8.69 -0.94
C ILE A 7 -2.50 10.18 -0.58
N LYS A 8 -1.62 10.58 0.35
CA LYS A 8 -1.50 11.98 0.77
C LYS A 8 -1.11 12.89 -0.40
N SER A 9 -0.12 12.48 -1.20
CA SER A 9 0.29 13.22 -2.41
C SER A 9 -0.88 13.40 -3.37
N LEU A 10 -1.56 12.31 -3.74
CA LEU A 10 -2.71 12.34 -4.66
C LEU A 10 -3.84 13.23 -4.13
N ARG A 11 -4.10 13.16 -2.82
CA ARG A 11 -5.12 13.97 -2.17
C ARG A 11 -4.76 15.45 -2.23
N ASP A 12 -3.52 15.81 -1.90
CA ASP A 12 -3.05 17.20 -1.90
C ASP A 12 -3.00 17.77 -3.35
N GLU A 13 -2.52 16.99 -4.32
CA GLU A 13 -2.48 17.35 -5.74
C GLU A 13 -3.87 17.61 -6.32
N GLN A 14 -4.88 16.83 -5.92
CA GLN A 14 -6.26 16.97 -6.39
C GLN A 14 -7.09 17.95 -5.53
N GLY A 15 -6.51 18.54 -4.48
CA GLY A 15 -7.20 19.48 -3.59
C GLY A 15 -8.33 18.84 -2.78
N ILE A 16 -8.24 17.53 -2.51
CA ILE A 16 -9.29 16.75 -1.88
C ILE A 16 -9.14 16.79 -0.35
N LEU A 17 -10.26 16.88 0.37
CA LEU A 17 -10.27 16.82 1.83
C LEU A 17 -10.33 15.35 2.31
N GLN A 18 -9.66 15.05 3.42
CA GLN A 18 -9.70 13.73 4.06
C GLN A 18 -11.13 13.20 4.25
N ARG A 19 -12.06 14.08 4.65
CA ARG A 19 -13.49 13.74 4.84
C ARG A 19 -14.19 13.24 3.57
N GLN A 20 -13.76 13.69 2.39
CA GLN A 20 -14.36 13.27 1.12
C GLN A 20 -13.93 11.85 0.76
N VAL A 21 -12.64 11.54 0.94
CA VAL A 21 -12.13 10.17 0.73
C VAL A 21 -12.72 9.23 1.78
N ALA A 22 -12.79 9.65 3.04
CA ALA A 22 -13.38 8.86 4.12
C ALA A 22 -14.85 8.53 3.84
N ALA A 23 -15.64 9.51 3.39
CA ALA A 23 -17.04 9.30 2.99
C ALA A 23 -17.16 8.31 1.83
N TYR A 24 -16.29 8.41 0.81
CA TYR A 24 -16.28 7.47 -0.32
C TYR A 24 -15.93 6.03 0.10
N LEU A 25 -15.03 5.89 1.07
CA LEU A 25 -14.62 4.60 1.63
C LEU A 25 -15.55 4.07 2.72
N GLU A 26 -16.64 4.80 3.02
CA GLU A 26 -17.59 4.49 4.11
C GLU A 26 -16.91 4.28 5.47
N ILE A 27 -15.93 5.13 5.79
CA ILE A 27 -15.21 5.15 7.08
C ILE A 27 -15.21 6.54 7.70
N ASP A 28 -14.86 6.62 8.99
CA ASP A 28 -14.68 7.90 9.66
C ASP A 28 -13.39 8.61 9.22
N THR A 29 -13.41 9.95 9.30
CA THR A 29 -12.25 10.78 8.90
C THR A 29 -10.99 10.51 9.74
N PRO A 30 -11.07 10.34 11.08
CA PRO A 30 -9.91 9.92 11.89
C PRO A 30 -9.27 8.61 11.43
N MET A 31 -10.07 7.64 10.99
CA MET A 31 -9.63 6.35 10.47
C MET A 31 -8.87 6.52 9.16
N PHE A 32 -9.39 7.34 8.24
CA PHE A 32 -8.65 7.70 7.02
C PHE A 32 -7.35 8.45 7.33
N SER A 33 -7.38 9.37 8.29
CA SER A 33 -6.20 10.12 8.74
C SER A 33 -5.09 9.19 9.27
N LYS A 34 -5.46 8.12 9.99
CA LYS A 34 -4.52 7.07 10.41
C LYS A 34 -3.97 6.26 9.24
N ILE A 35 -4.76 6.04 8.18
CA ILE A 35 -4.29 5.38 6.96
C ILE A 35 -3.22 6.22 6.26
N GLU A 36 -3.44 7.52 6.09
CA GLU A 36 -2.46 8.41 5.42
C GLU A 36 -1.13 8.52 6.20
N ARG A 37 -1.17 8.52 7.54
CA ARG A 37 0.05 8.50 8.36
C ARG A 37 0.74 7.14 8.42
N GLY A 38 -0.01 6.08 8.12
CA GLY A 38 0.45 4.72 8.32
C GLY A 38 0.30 4.19 9.74
N ASP A 39 -0.47 4.84 10.60
CA ASP A 39 -0.80 4.25 11.91
C ASP A 39 -1.78 3.07 11.76
N ARG A 40 -2.42 2.95 10.58
CA ARG A 40 -3.40 1.91 10.28
C ARG A 40 -3.32 1.45 8.84
N ARG A 41 -3.28 0.13 8.65
CA ARG A 41 -3.31 -0.47 7.31
C ARG A 41 -4.70 -0.40 6.68
N ALA A 42 -4.77 0.05 5.44
CA ALA A 42 -5.98 -0.05 4.62
C ALA A 42 -6.27 -1.51 4.25
N LYS A 43 -7.55 -1.88 4.12
CA LYS A 43 -7.95 -3.16 3.53
C LYS A 43 -7.64 -3.14 2.03
N ARG A 44 -7.35 -4.30 1.42
CA ARG A 44 -7.12 -4.42 -0.03
C ARG A 44 -8.25 -3.78 -0.85
N SER A 45 -9.51 -4.04 -0.47
CA SER A 45 -10.68 -3.44 -1.14
C SER A 45 -10.68 -1.91 -1.08
N GLN A 46 -10.24 -1.32 0.04
CA GLN A 46 -10.13 0.14 0.17
C GLN A 46 -8.99 0.69 -0.71
N VAL A 47 -7.90 -0.06 -0.90
CA VAL A 47 -6.83 0.34 -1.85
C VAL A 47 -7.36 0.41 -3.28
N ILE A 48 -8.16 -0.58 -3.69
CA ILE A 48 -8.80 -0.61 -5.02
C ILE A 48 -9.78 0.56 -5.19
N GLN A 49 -10.60 0.81 -4.17
CA GLN A 49 -11.50 1.96 -4.14
C GLN A 49 -10.73 3.29 -4.24
N MET A 50 -9.64 3.45 -3.50
CA MET A 50 -8.79 4.65 -3.59
C MET A 50 -8.15 4.80 -4.97
N ALA A 51 -7.69 3.71 -5.60
CA ALA A 51 -7.16 3.77 -6.96
C ALA A 51 -8.21 4.29 -7.95
N THR A 52 -9.45 3.80 -7.84
CA THR A 52 -10.58 4.30 -8.63
C THR A 52 -10.89 5.76 -8.33
N TYR A 53 -10.93 6.13 -7.05
CA TYR A 53 -11.26 7.48 -6.60
C TYR A 53 -10.25 8.53 -7.11
N PHE A 54 -8.96 8.24 -6.98
CA PHE A 54 -7.88 9.12 -7.43
C PHE A 54 -7.54 8.97 -8.92
N LYS A 55 -8.19 8.02 -9.63
CA LYS A 55 -7.97 7.73 -11.05
C LYS A 55 -6.52 7.34 -11.38
N VAL A 56 -5.96 6.47 -10.55
CA VAL A 56 -4.59 5.93 -10.71
C VAL A 56 -4.65 4.43 -10.95
N ASP A 57 -3.54 3.86 -11.38
CA ASP A 57 -3.46 2.42 -11.64
C ASP A 57 -3.63 1.60 -10.35
N GLU A 58 -4.51 0.61 -10.41
CA GLU A 58 -4.79 -0.27 -9.27
C GLU A 58 -3.56 -1.10 -8.90
N LYS A 59 -2.79 -1.57 -9.89
CA LYS A 59 -1.61 -2.40 -9.65
C LYS A 59 -0.51 -1.59 -8.98
N GLU A 60 -0.31 -0.34 -9.36
CA GLU A 60 0.61 0.58 -8.69
C GLU A 60 0.26 0.70 -7.20
N MET A 61 -1.00 1.01 -6.88
CA MET A 61 -1.47 1.17 -5.50
C MET A 61 -1.36 -0.13 -4.69
N LEU A 62 -1.73 -1.27 -5.28
CA LEU A 62 -1.61 -2.57 -4.63
C LEU A 62 -0.16 -3.01 -4.43
N THR A 63 0.74 -2.61 -5.33
CA THR A 63 2.18 -2.89 -5.20
C THR A 63 2.75 -2.16 -3.99
N LEU A 64 2.43 -0.87 -3.83
CA LEU A 64 2.83 -0.09 -2.65
C LEU A 64 2.24 -0.67 -1.36
N TRP A 65 0.97 -1.09 -1.39
CA TRP A 65 0.33 -1.74 -0.25
C TRP A 65 0.99 -3.07 0.15
N LEU A 66 1.40 -3.88 -0.83
CA LEU A 66 2.15 -5.12 -0.59
C LEU A 66 3.56 -4.85 -0.08
N ALA A 67 4.24 -3.83 -0.62
CA ALA A 67 5.56 -3.41 -0.14
C ALA A 67 5.49 -3.00 1.34
N ASP A 68 4.50 -2.20 1.75
CA ASP A 68 4.27 -1.89 3.17
C ASP A 68 3.97 -3.14 4.02
N LYS A 69 3.41 -4.22 3.44
CA LYS A 69 3.24 -5.50 4.14
C LYS A 69 4.54 -6.26 4.33
N ILE A 70 5.39 -6.27 3.31
CA ILE A 70 6.70 -6.91 3.37
C ILE A 70 7.57 -6.17 4.38
N LEU A 71 7.59 -4.83 4.34
CA LEU A 71 8.39 -4.02 5.26
C LEU A 71 7.99 -4.23 6.73
N ASP A 72 6.70 -4.27 7.05
CA ASP A 72 6.24 -4.58 8.41
C ASP A 72 6.70 -5.97 8.88
N ALA A 73 6.72 -6.96 7.98
CA ALA A 73 7.15 -8.32 8.33
C ALA A 73 8.66 -8.41 8.60
N LEU A 74 9.41 -7.36 8.26
CA LEU A 74 10.87 -7.29 8.36
C LEU A 74 11.35 -6.22 9.36
N GLU A 75 10.44 -5.53 10.05
CA GLU A 75 10.71 -4.32 10.85
C GLU A 75 11.77 -4.56 11.96
N ASP A 76 11.82 -5.78 12.52
CA ASP A 76 12.76 -6.14 13.59
C ASP A 76 13.92 -7.06 13.12
N GLU A 77 14.07 -7.28 11.81
CA GLU A 77 14.97 -8.27 11.22
C GLU A 77 16.15 -7.62 10.47
N ASP A 78 16.75 -6.57 11.04
CA ASP A 78 17.73 -5.69 10.38
C ASP A 78 18.89 -6.42 9.68
N GLU A 79 19.40 -7.50 10.27
CA GLU A 79 20.53 -8.27 9.71
C GLU A 79 20.10 -9.24 8.59
N LEU A 80 18.83 -9.67 8.59
CA LEU A 80 18.33 -10.74 7.73
C LEU A 80 17.40 -10.23 6.61
N ASN A 81 16.83 -9.03 6.77
CA ASN A 81 15.76 -8.50 5.93
C ASN A 81 16.06 -8.54 4.42
N LEU A 82 17.22 -8.04 3.98
CA LEU A 82 17.62 -7.99 2.58
C LEU A 82 17.90 -9.39 2.02
N ASN A 83 18.46 -10.29 2.82
CA ASN A 83 18.69 -11.67 2.41
C ASN A 83 17.37 -12.43 2.26
N ALA A 84 16.43 -12.23 3.19
CA ALA A 84 15.09 -12.82 3.11
C ALA A 84 14.35 -12.36 1.84
N ILE A 85 14.39 -11.05 1.51
CA ILE A 85 13.80 -10.51 0.28
C ILE A 85 14.42 -11.17 -0.96
N LYS A 86 15.76 -11.27 -1.03
CA LYS A 86 16.45 -11.88 -2.17
C LYS A 86 16.06 -13.34 -2.36
N ILE A 87 15.98 -14.11 -1.28
CA ILE A 87 15.56 -15.53 -1.35
C ILE A 87 14.12 -15.63 -1.86
N ALA A 88 13.19 -14.82 -1.34
CA ALA A 88 11.81 -14.81 -1.80
C ALA A 88 11.67 -14.39 -3.27
N GLU A 89 12.45 -13.41 -3.72
CA GLU A 89 12.49 -12.97 -5.12
C GLU A 89 13.00 -14.08 -6.05
N MET A 90 14.06 -14.80 -5.66
CA MET A 90 14.59 -15.94 -6.41
C MET A 90 13.53 -17.02 -6.58
N GLU A 91 12.80 -17.37 -5.51
CA GLU A 91 11.75 -18.40 -5.56
C GLU A 91 10.61 -18.02 -6.52
N ILE A 92 10.12 -16.77 -6.44
CA ILE A 92 9.08 -16.26 -7.35
C ILE A 92 9.52 -16.34 -8.82
N ASN A 93 10.80 -16.05 -9.10
CA ASN A 93 11.32 -16.11 -10.45
C ASN A 93 11.51 -17.56 -10.94
N ASN A 94 11.90 -18.48 -10.06
CA ASN A 94 12.00 -19.91 -10.39
C ASN A 94 10.62 -20.49 -10.75
N GLU A 95 9.59 -20.23 -9.94
CA GLU A 95 8.21 -20.69 -10.20
C GLU A 95 7.67 -20.18 -11.56
N ARG A 96 8.06 -18.96 -11.97
CA ARG A 96 7.68 -18.40 -13.28
C ARG A 96 8.37 -19.08 -14.45
N ASN A 97 9.61 -19.51 -14.27
CA ASN A 97 10.40 -20.18 -15.31
C ASN A 97 9.96 -21.64 -15.51
N GLU A 98 9.44 -22.30 -14.48
CA GLU A 98 8.92 -23.69 -14.57
C GLU A 98 7.54 -23.79 -15.22
N GLN A 99 6.80 -22.69 -15.33
CA GLN A 99 5.50 -22.61 -15.99
C GLN A 99 5.58 -22.35 -17.50
N HIS A 100 6.80 -22.20 -18.04
CA HIS A 100 7.10 -21.96 -19.45
C HIS A 100 7.88 -23.12 -20.07
#